data_AF-R3WJF6-F1
#
_entry.id   AF-R3WJF6-F1
#
_cell.length_a   1.000
_cell.length_b   1.000
_cell.length_c   1.000
_cell.angle_alpha   90.00
_cell.angle_beta   90.00
_cell.angle_gamma   90.00
#
_symmetry.space_group_name_H-M   'P 1'
#
loop_
_entity.id
_entity.type
_entity.pdbx_description
1 polymer ?
#
loop_
_entity_poly.entity_id
_entity_poly.type
_entity_poly.pdbx_seq_one_letter_code
_entity_poly.pdbx_strand_id
1 'polypeptide(L)'
;MLPKWTSNRIDLEFKKLIDKIVDRVNGLLVEAEKRDNATNKRIDNLVLQSGGTSPNEVIDARVNSLGQTFDTLHARLLAGDNLTANEIVELTKNYENQKEELQQLQHTMQGLFGGTSQVIDIFISSKIGNDAIADGTETKPFKTIQSAINSLPMISSNTYYLWVEPGSYLEDVNIDSIQASRIYIYATNYTTTTGKSDETGCFVRSFTFMNVISYIQVNGFTFVDTKNTEDHSIFCDISRYVSVQNCRFLENTKGNSKFSSIYTSGGTIVSIGSGTVLSNQYTSVYIQYGSQALLGSTKGSANTIGYVADGGTVRIGSSASMTATTLKQEKNGGQVLG
;
A
#
# COMPACT_ATOMS: atom_id res chain seq x y z
N MET A 1 12.37 -51.80 -12.28
CA MET A 1 11.26 -51.11 -11.56
C MET A 1 9.94 -51.79 -11.90
N LEU A 2 9.06 -51.91 -10.92
CA LEU A 2 7.71 -52.44 -11.10
C LEU A 2 6.82 -51.41 -11.81
N PRO A 3 6.02 -51.83 -12.82
CA PRO A 3 5.13 -50.93 -13.54
C PRO A 3 3.89 -50.57 -12.71
N LYS A 4 3.44 -49.32 -12.80
CA LYS A 4 2.15 -48.86 -12.27
C LYS A 4 0.99 -49.39 -13.10
N TRP A 5 -0.17 -49.54 -12.48
CA TRP A 5 -1.33 -50.15 -13.14
C TRP A 5 -2.08 -49.12 -14.00
N THR A 6 -2.09 -49.32 -15.32
CA THR A 6 -2.69 -48.39 -16.30
C THR A 6 -4.09 -48.79 -16.81
N SER A 7 -4.68 -49.87 -16.29
CA SER A 7 -5.97 -50.42 -16.78
C SER A 7 -7.22 -49.81 -16.11
N ASN A 8 -8.25 -49.50 -16.91
CA ASN A 8 -9.44 -48.73 -16.51
C ASN A 8 -10.53 -49.51 -15.74
N ARG A 9 -10.30 -50.76 -15.33
CA ARG A 9 -11.36 -51.63 -14.78
C ARG A 9 -11.50 -51.68 -13.26
N ILE A 10 -10.78 -50.83 -12.52
CA ILE A 10 -10.76 -50.85 -11.04
C ILE A 10 -11.01 -49.45 -10.48
N ASP A 11 -11.63 -49.42 -9.30
CA ASP A 11 -11.94 -48.22 -8.50
C ASP A 11 -10.72 -47.29 -8.32
N LEU A 12 -10.97 -45.98 -8.35
CA LEU A 12 -9.94 -44.94 -8.36
C LEU A 12 -9.15 -44.88 -7.03
N GLU A 13 -9.82 -45.09 -5.89
CA GLU A 13 -9.16 -45.05 -4.58
C GLU A 13 -8.28 -46.29 -4.38
N PHE A 14 -8.73 -47.46 -4.85
CA PHE A 14 -7.91 -48.66 -4.87
C PHE A 14 -6.66 -48.50 -5.75
N LYS A 15 -6.77 -47.87 -6.92
CA LYS A 15 -5.62 -47.58 -7.79
C LYS A 15 -4.59 -46.68 -7.11
N LYS A 16 -5.03 -45.59 -6.47
CA LYS A 16 -4.13 -44.69 -5.72
C LYS A 16 -3.40 -45.43 -4.60
N LEU A 17 -4.07 -46.35 -3.91
CA LEU A 17 -3.45 -47.17 -2.87
C LEU A 17 -2.38 -48.09 -3.44
N ILE A 18 -2.67 -48.79 -4.54
CA ILE A 18 -1.72 -49.68 -5.22
C ILE A 18 -0.52 -48.89 -5.76
N ASP A 19 -0.74 -47.73 -6.38
CA ASP A 19 0.36 -46.91 -6.90
C ASP A 19 1.28 -46.41 -5.78
N LYS A 20 0.74 -46.04 -4.62
CA LYS A 20 1.55 -45.71 -3.43
C LYS A 20 2.38 -46.90 -2.94
N ILE A 21 1.82 -48.11 -2.99
CA ILE A 21 2.54 -49.34 -2.64
C ILE A 21 3.65 -49.61 -3.66
N VAL A 22 3.36 -49.49 -4.96
CA VAL A 22 4.34 -49.66 -6.04
C VAL A 22 5.47 -48.64 -5.91
N ASP A 23 5.16 -47.38 -5.62
CA ASP A 23 6.17 -46.34 -5.36
C ASP A 23 7.05 -46.68 -4.16
N ARG A 24 6.44 -47.14 -3.06
CA ARG A 24 7.18 -47.56 -1.86
C ARG A 24 8.10 -48.75 -2.15
N VAL A 25 7.60 -49.76 -2.88
CA VAL A 25 8.38 -50.95 -3.24
C VAL A 25 9.50 -50.60 -4.20
N ASN A 26 9.26 -49.74 -5.19
CA ASN A 26 10.31 -49.25 -6.08
C ASN A 26 11.38 -48.46 -5.32
N GLY A 27 10.99 -47.62 -4.36
CA GLY A 27 11.93 -46.93 -3.47
C GLY A 27 12.82 -47.89 -2.69
N LEU A 28 12.22 -48.92 -2.07
CA LEU A 28 12.97 -49.96 -1.34
C LEU A 28 13.89 -50.77 -2.26
N LEU A 29 13.47 -51.05 -3.48
CA LEU A 29 14.27 -51.81 -4.46
C LEU A 29 15.48 -50.99 -4.93
N VAL A 30 15.31 -49.69 -5.18
CA VAL A 30 16.43 -48.79 -5.50
C VAL A 30 17.42 -48.69 -4.33
N GLU A 31 16.94 -48.61 -3.09
CA GLU A 31 17.80 -48.63 -1.92
C GLU A 31 18.57 -49.95 -1.76
N ALA A 32 17.91 -51.08 -2.02
CA ALA A 32 18.53 -52.39 -1.99
C ALA A 32 19.62 -52.52 -3.08
N GLU A 33 19.33 -52.12 -4.32
CA GLU A 33 20.31 -52.09 -5.42
C GLU A 33 21.52 -51.21 -5.09
N LYS A 34 21.30 -50.04 -4.46
CA LYS A 34 22.39 -49.18 -3.99
C LYS A 34 23.26 -49.87 -2.93
N ARG A 35 22.65 -50.55 -1.96
CA ARG A 35 23.37 -51.29 -0.90
C ARG A 35 24.15 -52.47 -1.47
N ASP A 36 23.56 -53.21 -2.40
CA ASP A 36 24.20 -54.36 -3.06
C ASP A 36 25.39 -53.90 -3.90
N ASN A 37 25.22 -52.84 -4.70
CA ASN A 37 26.33 -52.25 -5.47
C ASN A 37 27.45 -51.74 -4.57
N ALA A 38 27.11 -51.04 -3.48
CA ALA A 38 28.10 -50.60 -2.49
C ALA A 38 28.84 -51.79 -1.85
N THR A 39 28.14 -52.87 -1.53
CA THR A 39 28.73 -54.08 -0.93
C THR A 39 29.65 -54.79 -1.91
N ASN A 40 29.21 -54.99 -3.16
CA ASN A 40 30.01 -55.61 -4.21
C ASN A 40 31.28 -54.79 -4.48
N LYS A 41 31.18 -53.46 -4.58
CA LYS A 41 32.35 -52.60 -4.73
C LYS A 41 33.32 -52.67 -3.55
N ARG A 42 32.81 -52.80 -2.31
CA ARG A 42 33.68 -53.01 -1.14
C ARG A 42 34.41 -54.34 -1.20
N ILE A 43 33.74 -55.41 -1.65
CA ILE A 43 34.34 -56.74 -1.84
C ILE A 43 35.38 -56.69 -2.96
N ASP A 44 35.05 -56.12 -4.13
CA ASP A 44 35.97 -55.95 -5.25
C ASP A 44 37.22 -55.17 -4.83
N ASN A 45 37.04 -54.08 -4.07
CA ASN A 45 38.15 -53.30 -3.55
C ASN A 45 39.05 -54.12 -2.59
N LEU A 46 38.44 -54.92 -1.70
CA LEU A 46 39.18 -55.79 -0.78
C LEU A 46 39.92 -56.93 -1.49
N VAL A 47 39.32 -57.52 -2.52
CA VAL A 47 39.85 -58.70 -3.21
C VAL A 47 40.86 -58.33 -4.30
N LEU A 48 40.59 -57.26 -5.06
CA LEU A 48 41.37 -56.90 -6.25
C LEU A 48 42.41 -55.80 -5.99
N GLN A 49 42.20 -54.94 -4.98
CA GLN A 49 43.07 -53.78 -4.70
C GLN A 49 43.74 -53.87 -3.31
N SER A 50 43.69 -55.02 -2.63
CA SER A 50 44.43 -55.20 -1.38
C SER A 50 45.94 -55.26 -1.64
N GLY A 51 46.70 -54.39 -0.96
CA GLY A 51 48.17 -54.38 -1.04
C GLY A 51 48.85 -53.01 -1.13
N GLY A 52 48.10 -51.89 -1.09
CA GLY A 52 48.70 -50.56 -0.96
C GLY A 52 49.59 -50.44 0.29
N THR A 53 50.63 -49.61 0.24
CA THR A 53 51.58 -49.40 1.35
C THR A 53 50.87 -48.81 2.58
N SER A 54 50.32 -49.71 3.38
CA SER A 54 49.26 -49.49 4.37
C SER A 54 49.49 -48.37 5.40
N PRO A 55 50.72 -48.06 5.85
CA PRO A 55 50.95 -46.91 6.74
C PRO A 55 51.00 -45.55 6.03
N ASN A 56 51.59 -45.50 4.83
CA ASN A 56 51.81 -44.24 4.11
C ASN A 56 50.51 -43.65 3.56
N GLU A 57 49.59 -44.50 3.11
CA GLU A 57 48.24 -44.08 2.66
C GLU A 57 47.45 -43.41 3.81
N VAL A 58 47.52 -43.98 5.02
CA VAL A 58 46.85 -43.42 6.21
C VAL A 58 47.54 -42.15 6.71
N ILE A 59 48.85 -41.97 6.46
CA ILE A 59 49.57 -40.73 6.78
C ILE A 59 49.22 -39.64 5.77
N ASP A 60 49.15 -39.96 4.48
CA ASP A 60 48.77 -39.02 3.42
C ASP A 60 47.32 -38.53 3.59
N ALA A 61 46.38 -39.43 3.90
CA ALA A 61 44.98 -39.10 4.13
C ALA A 61 44.72 -38.22 5.38
N ARG A 62 45.73 -37.99 6.22
CA ARG A 62 45.66 -37.01 7.33
C ARG A 62 45.75 -35.58 6.86
N VAL A 63 46.07 -35.32 5.60
CA VAL A 63 46.10 -33.97 5.06
C VAL A 63 44.73 -33.65 4.45
N ASN A 64 44.14 -32.51 4.81
CA ASN A 64 42.89 -32.06 4.17
C ASN A 64 43.16 -31.30 2.87
N SER A 65 42.10 -30.90 2.17
CA SER A 65 42.18 -30.15 0.91
C SER A 65 42.81 -28.75 1.04
N LEU A 66 42.98 -28.24 2.26
CA LEU A 66 43.64 -26.97 2.56
C LEU A 66 45.13 -27.16 2.92
N GLY A 67 45.65 -28.39 2.82
CA GLY A 67 47.04 -28.71 3.17
C GLY A 67 47.29 -28.83 4.68
N GLN A 68 46.25 -28.86 5.50
CA GLN A 68 46.36 -28.97 6.96
C GLN A 68 46.55 -30.44 7.36
N THR A 69 47.62 -30.74 8.10
CA THR A 69 47.94 -32.10 8.57
C THR A 69 47.34 -32.35 9.97
N PHE A 70 46.71 -33.51 10.14
CA PHE A 70 46.12 -33.94 11.42
C PHE A 70 46.92 -35.08 12.04
N ASP A 71 46.90 -35.21 13.37
CA ASP A 71 47.65 -36.26 14.09
C ASP A 71 47.22 -37.67 13.69
N THR A 72 45.93 -37.85 13.37
CA THR A 72 45.34 -39.12 12.95
C THR A 72 44.34 -38.92 11.81
N LEU A 73 44.12 -39.96 10.99
CA LEU A 73 43.09 -39.93 9.96
C LEU A 73 41.71 -39.71 10.57
N HIS A 74 41.46 -40.30 11.75
CA HIS A 74 40.22 -40.12 12.49
C HIS A 74 39.97 -38.64 12.85
N ALA A 75 40.99 -37.93 13.32
CA ALA A 75 40.88 -36.51 13.63
C ALA A 75 40.55 -35.66 12.39
N ARG A 76 41.14 -35.97 11.23
CA ARG A 76 40.83 -35.31 9.95
C ARG A 76 39.40 -35.56 9.49
N LEU A 77 38.92 -36.80 9.59
CA LEU A 77 37.55 -37.16 9.23
C LEU A 77 36.55 -36.49 10.16
N LEU A 78 36.77 -36.55 11.47
CA LEU A 78 35.91 -35.90 12.46
C LEU A 78 35.84 -34.38 12.26
N ALA A 79 36.95 -33.73 11.92
CA ALA A 79 36.98 -32.30 11.61
C ALA A 79 36.16 -31.98 10.34
N GLY A 80 36.26 -32.82 9.30
CA GLY A 80 35.47 -32.68 8.07
C GLY A 80 33.97 -32.90 8.29
N ASP A 81 33.61 -33.92 9.07
CA ASP A 81 32.21 -34.23 9.41
C ASP A 81 31.60 -33.10 10.24
N ASN A 82 32.33 -32.58 11.24
CA ASN A 82 31.89 -31.45 12.05
C ASN A 82 31.74 -30.16 11.21
N LEU A 83 32.68 -29.89 10.31
CA LEU A 83 32.59 -28.73 9.40
C LEU A 83 31.36 -28.85 8.50
N THR A 84 31.17 -30.00 7.86
CA THR A 84 30.02 -30.26 6.97
C THR A 84 28.70 -30.14 7.75
N ALA A 85 28.64 -30.70 8.97
CA ALA A 85 27.45 -30.59 9.81
C ALA A 85 27.13 -29.14 10.17
N ASN A 86 28.14 -28.33 10.50
CA ASN A 86 27.97 -26.91 10.80
C ASN A 86 27.51 -26.12 9.55
N GLU A 87 28.12 -26.36 8.39
CA GLU A 87 27.74 -25.74 7.13
C GLU A 87 26.29 -26.08 6.74
N ILE A 88 25.85 -27.33 6.95
CA ILE A 88 24.46 -27.74 6.73
C ILE A 88 23.50 -26.98 7.66
N VAL A 89 23.86 -26.82 8.94
CA VAL A 89 23.04 -26.06 9.91
C VAL A 89 22.93 -24.60 9.50
N GLU A 90 24.05 -23.98 9.07
CA GLU A 90 24.07 -22.59 8.61
C GLU A 90 23.26 -22.40 7.32
N LEU A 91 23.43 -23.29 6.34
CA LEU A 91 22.65 -23.29 5.10
C LEU A 91 21.15 -23.44 5.38
N THR A 92 20.77 -24.30 6.33
CA THR A 92 19.37 -24.48 6.73
C THR A 92 18.80 -23.19 7.33
N LYS A 93 19.56 -22.53 8.21
CA LYS A 93 19.15 -21.25 8.81
C LYS A 93 18.97 -20.15 7.75
N ASN A 94 19.93 -20.05 6.83
CA ASN A 94 19.85 -19.08 5.73
C ASN A 94 18.66 -19.36 4.81
N TYR A 95 18.37 -20.62 4.51
CA TYR A 95 17.21 -21.03 3.71
C TYR A 95 15.88 -20.66 4.37
N GLU A 96 15.71 -20.90 5.67
CA GLU A 96 14.48 -20.51 6.37
C GLU A 96 14.30 -18.99 6.42
N ASN A 97 15.37 -18.21 6.67
CA ASN A 97 15.31 -16.75 6.60
C ASN A 97 14.88 -16.26 5.20
N GLN A 98 15.47 -16.79 4.13
CA GLN A 98 15.12 -16.42 2.76
C GLN A 98 13.67 -16.78 2.41
N LYS A 99 13.18 -17.91 2.92
CA LYS A 99 11.79 -18.34 2.74
C LYS A 99 10.82 -17.39 3.45
N GLU A 100 11.14 -16.91 4.64
CA GLU A 100 10.34 -15.88 5.33
C GLU A 100 10.30 -14.56 4.53
N GLU A 101 11.45 -14.10 4.02
CA GLU A 101 11.52 -12.91 3.17
C GLU A 101 10.68 -13.06 1.88
N LEU A 102 10.76 -14.22 1.21
CA LEU A 102 9.96 -14.50 0.01
C LEU A 102 8.46 -14.52 0.31
N GLN A 103 8.05 -15.08 1.45
CA GLN A 103 6.65 -15.07 1.88
C GLN A 103 6.14 -13.65 2.13
N GLN A 104 6.95 -12.80 2.79
CA GLN A 104 6.61 -11.39 3.00
C GLN A 104 6.48 -10.64 1.66
N LEU A 105 7.45 -10.82 0.75
CA LEU A 105 7.40 -10.20 -0.58
C LEU A 105 6.14 -10.62 -1.35
N GLN A 106 5.80 -11.91 -1.32
CA GLN A 106 4.59 -12.42 -1.96
C GLN A 106 3.32 -11.82 -1.35
N HIS A 107 3.28 -11.64 -0.02
CA HIS A 107 2.15 -10.99 0.65
C HIS A 107 2.02 -9.52 0.23
N THR A 108 3.12 -8.75 0.17
CA THR A 108 3.12 -7.37 -0.32
C THR A 108 2.65 -7.29 -1.77
N MET A 109 3.13 -8.17 -2.65
CA MET A 109 2.69 -8.21 -4.05
C MET A 109 1.20 -8.50 -4.19
N GLN A 110 0.65 -9.41 -3.37
CA GLN A 110 -0.79 -9.68 -3.34
C GLN A 110 -1.58 -8.47 -2.82
N GLY A 111 -1.07 -7.76 -1.81
CA GLY A 111 -1.71 -6.54 -1.31
C GLY A 111 -1.74 -5.39 -2.33
N LEU A 112 -0.75 -5.32 -3.23
CA LEU A 112 -0.68 -4.29 -4.27
C LEU A 112 -1.45 -4.64 -5.55
N PHE A 113 -1.38 -5.90 -5.98
CA PHE A 113 -1.84 -6.34 -7.32
C PHE A 113 -2.82 -7.53 -7.29
N GLY A 114 -2.97 -8.18 -6.15
CA GLY A 114 -3.67 -9.45 -6.02
C GLY A 114 -5.17 -9.31 -5.81
N GLY A 115 -5.91 -8.86 -6.82
CA GLY A 115 -7.33 -9.18 -7.11
C GLY A 115 -8.44 -8.89 -6.07
N THR A 116 -8.14 -8.77 -4.78
CA THR A 116 -9.08 -8.48 -3.69
C THR A 116 -8.74 -7.11 -3.14
N SER A 117 -9.50 -6.10 -3.59
CA SER A 117 -9.46 -4.74 -3.04
C SER A 117 -9.69 -4.82 -1.52
N GLN A 118 -8.65 -4.59 -0.73
CA GLN A 118 -8.75 -4.54 0.72
C GLN A 118 -9.18 -3.15 1.19
N VAL A 119 -9.81 -3.10 2.36
CA VAL A 119 -10.06 -1.85 3.08
C VAL A 119 -8.95 -1.69 4.12
N ILE A 120 -8.25 -0.55 4.09
CA ILE A 120 -7.14 -0.24 4.97
C ILE A 120 -7.49 1.03 5.74
N ASP A 121 -7.55 0.91 7.07
CA ASP A 121 -7.75 2.01 8.00
C ASP A 121 -6.40 2.56 8.49
N ILE A 122 -6.23 3.88 8.38
CA ILE A 122 -5.03 4.61 8.78
C ILE A 122 -5.48 5.71 9.74
N PHE A 123 -4.91 5.73 10.95
CA PHE A 123 -5.28 6.67 12.00
C PHE A 123 -4.26 7.80 12.13
N ILE A 124 -4.78 9.01 12.32
CA ILE A 124 -4.02 10.26 12.47
C ILE A 124 -4.48 10.97 13.74
N SER A 125 -3.54 11.30 14.62
CA SER A 125 -3.80 12.04 15.86
C SER A 125 -2.69 13.03 16.17
N SER A 126 -3.02 14.32 16.22
CA SER A 126 -2.11 15.39 16.65
C SER A 126 -1.64 15.26 18.11
N LYS A 127 -2.36 14.50 18.96
CA LYS A 127 -2.09 14.38 20.40
C LYS A 127 -1.16 13.22 20.74
N ILE A 128 -1.42 12.04 20.19
CA ILE A 128 -0.68 10.80 20.51
C ILE A 128 0.16 10.28 19.34
N GLY A 129 -0.02 10.82 18.13
CA GLY A 129 0.67 10.36 16.95
C GLY A 129 2.16 10.69 16.94
N ASN A 130 2.93 9.86 16.25
CA ASN A 130 4.38 10.02 16.11
C ASN A 130 4.86 9.50 14.75
N ASP A 131 5.10 10.42 13.81
CA ASP A 131 5.49 10.10 12.43
C ASP A 131 6.80 9.29 12.31
N ALA A 132 7.66 9.29 13.33
CA ALA A 132 8.91 8.53 13.30
C ALA A 132 8.71 7.02 13.54
N ILE A 133 7.62 6.61 14.18
CA ILE A 133 7.36 5.22 14.58
C ILE A 133 5.95 4.74 14.25
N ALA A 134 5.15 5.59 13.60
CA ALA A 134 3.77 5.29 13.24
C ALA A 134 3.71 4.14 12.22
N ASP A 135 2.75 3.24 12.41
CA ASP A 135 2.39 2.20 11.44
C ASP A 135 0.95 2.39 10.91
N GLY A 136 0.29 3.48 11.29
CA GLY A 136 -1.07 3.82 10.88
C GLY A 136 -2.16 3.13 11.69
N THR A 137 -1.84 2.26 12.66
CA THR A 137 -2.83 1.66 13.56
C THR A 137 -3.34 2.64 14.61
N GLU A 138 -4.47 2.34 15.27
CA GLU A 138 -4.97 3.15 16.40
C GLU A 138 -3.95 3.29 17.54
N THR A 139 -3.10 2.29 17.75
CA THR A 139 -2.09 2.28 18.82
C THR A 139 -0.82 3.06 18.47
N LYS A 140 -0.53 3.22 17.18
CA LYS A 140 0.63 3.96 16.67
C LYS A 140 0.19 4.83 15.47
N PRO A 141 -0.69 5.81 15.70
CA PRO A 141 -1.20 6.66 14.63
C PRO A 141 -0.12 7.63 14.13
N PHE A 142 -0.29 8.11 12.90
CA PHE A 142 0.50 9.22 12.40
C PHE A 142 0.17 10.50 13.18
N LYS A 143 1.14 11.39 13.34
CA LYS A 143 0.94 12.72 13.93
C LYS A 143 0.38 13.70 12.91
N THR A 144 0.82 13.57 11.66
CA THR A 144 0.49 14.48 10.56
C THR A 144 -0.32 13.79 9.46
N ILE A 145 -1.14 14.56 8.77
CA ILE A 145 -1.91 14.04 7.63
C ILE A 145 -0.94 13.72 6.48
N GLN A 146 0.08 14.57 6.26
CA GLN A 146 1.05 14.34 5.19
C GLN A 146 1.84 13.03 5.38
N SER A 147 2.25 12.68 6.60
CA SER A 147 2.97 11.42 6.84
C SER A 147 2.10 10.19 6.58
N ALA A 148 0.81 10.26 6.93
CA ALA A 148 -0.16 9.22 6.59
C ALA A 148 -0.31 9.06 5.07
N ILE A 149 -0.42 10.18 4.33
CA ILE A 149 -0.46 10.16 2.85
C ILE A 149 0.82 9.57 2.26
N ASN A 150 1.99 9.95 2.77
CA ASN A 150 3.28 9.44 2.30
C ASN A 150 3.46 7.93 2.52
N SER A 151 2.69 7.32 3.43
CA SER A 151 2.70 5.88 3.66
C SER A 151 1.90 5.08 2.62
N LEU A 152 1.07 5.75 1.82
CA LEU A 152 0.26 5.11 0.80
C LEU A 152 1.13 4.66 -0.38
N PRO A 153 0.95 3.42 -0.89
CA PRO A 153 1.56 3.01 -2.14
C PRO A 153 1.08 3.89 -3.30
N MET A 154 1.99 4.25 -4.20
CA MET A 154 1.64 5.01 -5.41
C MET A 154 0.64 4.28 -6.31
N ILE A 155 0.68 2.94 -6.35
CA ILE A 155 -0.26 2.11 -7.09
C ILE A 155 -0.81 1.06 -6.15
N SER A 156 -2.13 1.00 -6.04
CA SER A 156 -2.84 0.08 -5.16
C SER A 156 -4.23 -0.22 -5.71
N SER A 157 -4.70 -1.45 -5.53
CA SER A 157 -6.11 -1.78 -5.74
C SER A 157 -6.98 -1.54 -4.51
N ASN A 158 -6.44 -1.03 -3.41
CA ASN A 158 -7.13 -0.95 -2.12
C ASN A 158 -7.95 0.33 -1.94
N THR A 159 -8.84 0.28 -0.96
CA THR A 159 -9.58 1.43 -0.44
C THR A 159 -8.94 1.87 0.87
N TYR A 160 -8.54 3.14 0.96
CA TYR A 160 -7.92 3.71 2.16
C TYR A 160 -8.90 4.61 2.90
N TYR A 161 -9.00 4.44 4.21
CA TYR A 161 -9.66 5.36 5.12
C TYR A 161 -8.62 6.01 6.02
N LEU A 162 -8.45 7.32 5.89
CA LEU A 162 -7.62 8.15 6.75
C LEU A 162 -8.53 8.80 7.79
N TRP A 163 -8.47 8.29 9.01
CA TRP A 163 -9.23 8.72 10.18
C TRP A 163 -8.46 9.78 10.95
N VAL A 164 -8.87 11.04 10.82
CA VAL A 164 -8.22 12.20 11.45
C VAL A 164 -8.95 12.58 12.73
N GLU A 165 -8.30 12.42 13.88
CA GLU A 165 -8.85 12.85 15.17
C GLU A 165 -8.95 14.40 15.23
N PRO A 166 -10.00 14.97 15.84
CA PRO A 166 -10.07 16.40 16.17
C PRO A 166 -8.75 16.98 16.71
N GLY A 167 -8.27 18.01 16.02
CA GLY A 167 -6.96 18.60 16.23
C GLY A 167 -6.66 19.69 15.20
N SER A 168 -5.54 20.39 15.41
CA SER A 168 -5.02 21.39 14.48
C SER A 168 -3.85 20.83 13.68
N TYR A 169 -4.11 20.52 12.42
CA TYR A 169 -3.15 20.01 11.44
C TYR A 169 -2.86 21.13 10.45
N LEU A 170 -2.18 22.18 10.91
CA LEU A 170 -1.85 23.35 10.10
C LEU A 170 -0.79 22.97 9.03
N GLU A 171 -1.23 22.19 8.06
CA GLU A 171 -0.46 21.56 6.99
C GLU A 171 -1.11 21.89 5.65
N ASP A 172 -0.26 22.03 4.64
CA ASP A 172 -0.63 22.07 3.23
C ASP A 172 -0.45 20.66 2.69
N VAL A 173 -1.53 19.87 2.72
CA VAL A 173 -1.46 18.43 2.46
C VAL A 173 -1.44 18.20 0.96
N ASN A 174 -0.36 17.60 0.46
CA ASN A 174 -0.16 17.27 -0.94
C ASN A 174 -0.35 15.77 -1.18
N ILE A 175 -1.30 15.44 -2.05
CA ILE A 175 -1.58 14.10 -2.55
C ILE A 175 -1.25 14.09 -4.05
N ASP A 176 -0.13 13.48 -4.41
CA ASP A 176 0.37 13.47 -5.78
C ASP A 176 0.64 12.05 -6.27
N SER A 177 0.23 11.78 -7.51
CA SER A 177 0.64 10.59 -8.27
C SER A 177 0.25 9.26 -7.62
N ILE A 178 -0.90 9.25 -6.94
CA ILE A 178 -1.49 8.05 -6.32
C ILE A 178 -2.61 7.49 -7.20
N GLN A 179 -2.57 6.18 -7.45
CA GLN A 179 -3.62 5.40 -8.05
C GLN A 179 -4.12 4.37 -7.03
N ALA A 180 -5.36 4.55 -6.58
CA ALA A 180 -6.02 3.69 -5.60
C ALA A 180 -7.48 3.45 -6.01
N SER A 181 -8.14 2.42 -5.45
CA SER A 181 -9.57 2.22 -5.68
C SER A 181 -10.38 3.41 -5.14
N ARG A 182 -10.17 3.75 -3.87
CA ARG A 182 -10.76 4.91 -3.20
C ARG A 182 -9.86 5.43 -2.09
N ILE A 183 -9.92 6.73 -1.83
CA ILE A 183 -9.23 7.40 -0.72
C ILE A 183 -10.25 8.25 0.04
N TYR A 184 -10.50 7.90 1.28
CA TYR A 184 -11.39 8.63 2.18
C TYR A 184 -10.55 9.35 3.23
N ILE A 185 -10.69 10.67 3.33
CA ILE A 185 -10.01 11.51 4.32
C ILE A 185 -11.08 12.09 5.22
N TYR A 186 -11.26 11.53 6.41
CA TYR A 186 -12.40 11.79 7.29
C TYR A 186 -11.94 12.30 8.65
N ALA A 187 -12.52 13.40 9.10
CA ALA A 187 -12.53 13.74 10.51
C ALA A 187 -13.31 12.68 11.30
N THR A 188 -12.80 12.14 12.41
CA THR A 188 -13.49 11.05 13.13
C THR A 188 -14.84 11.46 13.72
N ASN A 189 -15.07 12.76 13.91
CA ASN A 189 -16.33 13.35 14.41
C ASN A 189 -17.23 13.90 13.29
N TYR A 190 -17.03 13.50 12.02
CA TYR A 190 -17.81 14.00 10.87
C TYR A 190 -19.31 13.68 10.94
N THR A 191 -19.73 12.71 11.74
CA THR A 191 -21.15 12.33 11.92
C THR A 191 -21.86 13.15 12.99
N THR A 192 -21.12 13.78 13.91
CA THR A 192 -21.67 14.54 15.04
C THR A 192 -21.51 16.05 14.89
N THR A 193 -20.59 16.49 14.03
CA THR A 193 -20.39 17.90 13.70
C THR A 193 -20.84 18.18 12.27
N THR A 194 -21.26 19.41 11.99
CA THR A 194 -21.43 19.83 10.60
C THR A 194 -20.78 21.17 10.31
N GLY A 195 -19.95 21.22 9.26
CA GLY A 195 -19.23 22.42 8.86
C GLY A 195 -20.14 23.61 8.59
N LYS A 196 -21.43 23.37 8.30
CA LYS A 196 -22.45 24.38 8.09
C LYS A 196 -22.85 25.12 9.37
N SER A 197 -23.03 24.44 10.51
CA SER A 197 -23.48 25.09 11.76
C SER A 197 -22.35 25.29 12.76
N ASP A 198 -21.37 24.39 12.78
CA ASP A 198 -20.39 24.27 13.86
C ASP A 198 -18.98 24.20 13.29
N GLU A 199 -17.98 24.48 14.12
CA GLU A 199 -16.60 24.09 13.81
C GLU A 199 -16.52 22.57 13.81
N THR A 200 -15.83 22.01 12.82
CA THR A 200 -15.73 20.54 12.70
C THR A 200 -14.71 19.94 13.67
N GLY A 201 -13.93 20.75 14.38
CA GLY A 201 -12.89 20.30 15.31
C GLY A 201 -11.63 19.73 14.65
N CYS A 202 -11.63 19.50 13.34
CA CYS A 202 -10.45 19.16 12.53
C CYS A 202 -10.07 20.36 11.66
N PHE A 203 -8.92 20.97 11.96
CA PHE A 203 -8.46 22.19 11.30
C PHE A 203 -7.27 21.89 10.39
N VAL A 204 -7.30 22.37 9.15
CA VAL A 204 -6.26 22.16 8.13
C VAL A 204 -6.06 23.42 7.28
N ARG A 205 -4.88 23.64 6.69
CA ARG A 205 -4.69 24.78 5.78
C ARG A 205 -5.25 24.51 4.40
N SER A 206 -4.78 23.44 3.78
CA SER A 206 -5.18 23.10 2.43
C SER A 206 -5.02 21.62 2.10
N PHE A 207 -5.72 21.20 1.04
CA PHE A 207 -5.50 19.93 0.35
C PHE A 207 -5.21 20.20 -1.13
N THR A 208 -4.16 19.58 -1.64
CA THR A 208 -3.80 19.58 -3.05
C THR A 208 -3.84 18.15 -3.57
N PHE A 209 -4.62 17.92 -4.64
CA PHE A 209 -4.72 16.65 -5.34
C PHE A 209 -4.20 16.83 -6.77
N MET A 210 -3.05 16.21 -7.06
CA MET A 210 -2.42 16.26 -8.38
C MET A 210 -2.21 14.85 -8.93
N ASN A 211 -2.57 14.62 -10.19
CA ASN A 211 -2.33 13.33 -10.85
C ASN A 211 -2.94 12.13 -10.09
N VAL A 212 -4.05 12.32 -9.35
CA VAL A 212 -4.63 11.27 -8.52
C VAL A 212 -5.73 10.51 -9.26
N ILE A 213 -5.46 9.24 -9.55
CA ILE A 213 -6.41 8.35 -10.22
C ILE A 213 -7.15 7.53 -9.18
N SER A 214 -8.07 8.18 -8.48
CA SER A 214 -8.94 7.54 -7.47
C SER A 214 -10.25 8.31 -7.29
N TYR A 215 -11.23 7.69 -6.63
CA TYR A 215 -12.31 8.44 -5.99
C TYR A 215 -11.81 8.94 -4.64
N ILE A 216 -11.74 10.26 -4.47
CA ILE A 216 -11.32 10.90 -3.22
C ILE A 216 -12.53 11.51 -2.53
N GLN A 217 -12.60 11.41 -1.20
CA GLN A 217 -13.57 12.16 -0.42
C GLN A 217 -12.92 12.81 0.80
N VAL A 218 -13.10 14.13 0.93
CA VAL A 218 -12.71 14.92 2.09
C VAL A 218 -13.97 15.23 2.89
N ASN A 219 -14.01 14.86 4.17
CA ASN A 219 -15.20 14.98 5.01
C ASN A 219 -14.90 15.54 6.41
N GLY A 220 -15.57 16.63 6.79
CA GLY A 220 -15.55 17.14 8.17
C GLY A 220 -14.35 18.02 8.52
N PHE A 221 -13.81 18.81 7.58
CA PHE A 221 -12.67 19.70 7.84
C PHE A 221 -13.07 21.17 7.87
N THR A 222 -12.41 21.93 8.75
CA THR A 222 -12.46 23.39 8.78
C THR A 222 -11.15 23.93 8.23
N PHE A 223 -11.23 24.69 7.14
CA PHE A 223 -10.05 25.29 6.51
C PHE A 223 -9.71 26.60 7.21
N VAL A 224 -8.46 26.70 7.69
CA VAL A 224 -7.96 27.81 8.51
C VAL A 224 -6.56 28.22 8.07
N ASP A 225 -6.08 29.34 8.62
CA ASP A 225 -4.75 29.89 8.34
C ASP A 225 -4.51 30.13 6.84
N THR A 226 -5.56 30.58 6.15
CA THR A 226 -5.60 30.83 4.69
C THR A 226 -4.64 31.91 4.20
N LYS A 227 -4.04 32.68 5.12
CA LYS A 227 -2.97 33.65 4.83
C LYS A 227 -1.60 33.00 4.60
N ASN A 228 -1.41 31.77 5.08
CA ASN A 228 -0.15 31.02 5.06
C ASN A 228 -0.20 29.81 4.11
N THR A 229 -1.30 29.63 3.38
CA THR A 229 -1.43 28.63 2.31
C THR A 229 -1.22 29.30 0.95
N GLU A 230 -1.17 28.48 -0.09
CA GLU A 230 -1.28 28.95 -1.48
C GLU A 230 -2.64 29.63 -1.73
N ASP A 231 -2.91 30.07 -2.96
CA ASP A 231 -4.12 30.79 -3.33
C ASP A 231 -5.40 29.90 -3.34
N HIS A 232 -5.46 28.86 -2.49
CA HIS A 232 -6.59 27.94 -2.36
C HIS A 232 -6.66 27.19 -1.02
N SER A 233 -7.86 26.65 -0.71
CA SER A 233 -8.05 25.66 0.36
C SER A 233 -8.10 24.24 -0.17
N ILE A 234 -8.72 24.02 -1.34
CA ILE A 234 -8.67 22.74 -2.05
C ILE A 234 -8.27 23.02 -3.49
N PHE A 235 -7.18 22.40 -3.95
CA PHE A 235 -6.77 22.39 -5.35
C PHE A 235 -6.80 20.98 -5.91
N CYS A 236 -7.36 20.85 -7.10
CA CYS A 236 -7.51 19.57 -7.79
C CYS A 236 -7.07 19.72 -9.25
N ASP A 237 -6.03 19.00 -9.67
CA ASP A 237 -5.55 19.00 -11.05
C ASP A 237 -5.26 17.58 -11.54
N ILE A 238 -5.62 17.31 -12.80
CA ILE A 238 -5.44 16.01 -13.47
C ILE A 238 -5.82 14.82 -12.54
N SER A 239 -6.93 14.96 -11.83
CA SER A 239 -7.41 14.00 -10.84
C SER A 239 -8.79 13.48 -11.24
N ARG A 240 -9.13 12.24 -10.87
CA ARG A 240 -10.33 11.60 -11.41
C ARG A 240 -11.63 12.16 -10.83
N TYR A 241 -11.80 12.11 -9.51
CA TYR A 241 -13.03 12.57 -8.86
C TYR A 241 -12.78 12.92 -7.39
N VAL A 242 -13.10 14.16 -6.98
CA VAL A 242 -12.95 14.63 -5.60
C VAL A 242 -14.31 15.04 -5.03
N SER A 243 -14.70 14.46 -3.89
CA SER A 243 -15.93 14.77 -3.19
C SER A 243 -15.64 15.55 -1.89
N VAL A 244 -16.11 16.78 -1.79
CA VAL A 244 -15.96 17.64 -0.62
C VAL A 244 -17.28 17.68 0.14
N GLN A 245 -17.33 17.10 1.33
CA GLN A 245 -18.54 17.02 2.15
C GLN A 245 -18.29 17.56 3.55
N ASN A 246 -19.33 18.13 4.15
CA ASN A 246 -19.31 18.58 5.53
C ASN A 246 -18.12 19.52 5.91
N CYS A 247 -17.61 20.28 4.94
CA CYS A 247 -16.42 21.12 5.13
C CYS A 247 -16.77 22.60 5.36
N ARG A 248 -15.92 23.32 6.08
CA ARG A 248 -16.15 24.70 6.49
C ARG A 248 -15.06 25.62 5.97
N PHE A 249 -15.44 26.58 5.13
CA PHE A 249 -14.56 27.62 4.55
C PHE A 249 -15.10 28.99 4.95
N LEU A 250 -14.67 29.53 6.09
CA LEU A 250 -15.20 30.79 6.65
C LEU A 250 -14.19 31.91 6.85
N GLU A 251 -12.89 31.60 6.86
CA GLU A 251 -11.87 32.65 6.94
C GLU A 251 -12.02 33.62 5.78
N ASN A 252 -11.88 34.92 6.08
CA ASN A 252 -12.11 35.96 5.10
C ASN A 252 -10.91 36.09 4.16
N THR A 253 -11.06 35.62 2.93
CA THR A 253 -10.01 35.63 1.92
C THR A 253 -10.17 36.75 0.90
N LYS A 254 -11.15 37.64 1.06
CA LYS A 254 -11.46 38.72 0.10
C LYS A 254 -10.32 39.72 -0.11
N GLY A 255 -9.36 39.80 0.83
CA GLY A 255 -8.15 40.60 0.69
C GLY A 255 -7.13 40.02 -0.30
N ASN A 256 -7.25 38.74 -0.66
CA ASN A 256 -6.41 38.08 -1.65
C ASN A 256 -7.22 37.81 -2.93
N SER A 257 -6.99 38.62 -3.97
CA SER A 257 -7.72 38.53 -5.23
C SER A 257 -7.40 37.31 -6.09
N LYS A 258 -6.49 36.45 -5.65
CA LYS A 258 -6.18 35.18 -6.32
C LYS A 258 -6.83 33.99 -5.63
N PHE A 259 -7.29 34.17 -4.39
CA PHE A 259 -7.74 33.06 -3.56
C PHE A 259 -9.03 32.42 -4.07
N SER A 260 -9.02 31.09 -4.17
CA SER A 260 -10.17 30.26 -4.51
C SER A 260 -10.35 29.14 -3.49
N SER A 261 -11.47 29.08 -2.78
CA SER A 261 -11.66 28.03 -1.76
C SER A 261 -11.59 26.63 -2.35
N ILE A 262 -12.22 26.42 -3.50
CA ILE A 262 -12.11 25.19 -4.28
C ILE A 262 -11.71 25.57 -5.71
N TYR A 263 -10.53 25.13 -6.12
CA TYR A 263 -9.98 25.31 -7.45
C TYR A 263 -9.85 23.94 -8.12
N THR A 264 -10.44 23.79 -9.31
CA THR A 264 -10.33 22.55 -10.09
C THR A 264 -9.87 22.78 -11.53
N SER A 265 -8.93 21.97 -12.02
CA SER A 265 -8.28 22.05 -13.33
C SER A 265 -8.01 20.65 -13.93
N GLY A 266 -7.55 20.62 -15.18
CA GLY A 266 -7.01 19.41 -15.82
C GLY A 266 -8.04 18.31 -16.07
N GLY A 267 -9.30 18.65 -16.34
CA GLY A 267 -10.38 17.68 -16.57
C GLY A 267 -10.91 16.99 -15.31
N THR A 268 -10.54 17.49 -14.12
CA THR A 268 -10.98 16.92 -12.85
C THR A 268 -12.46 17.19 -12.58
N ILE A 269 -13.15 16.21 -11.97
CA ILE A 269 -14.52 16.39 -11.47
C ILE A 269 -14.49 16.61 -9.96
N VAL A 270 -15.07 17.71 -9.49
CA VAL A 270 -15.31 17.96 -8.07
C VAL A 270 -16.80 17.93 -7.75
N SER A 271 -17.19 17.25 -6.68
CA SER A 271 -18.54 17.31 -6.12
C SER A 271 -18.50 17.97 -4.76
N ILE A 272 -19.39 18.94 -4.55
CA ILE A 272 -19.50 19.68 -3.30
C ILE A 272 -20.85 19.33 -2.69
N GLY A 273 -20.80 18.57 -1.61
CA GLY A 273 -21.95 17.90 -1.02
C GLY A 273 -22.59 18.64 0.16
N SER A 274 -23.42 17.92 0.90
CA SER A 274 -24.14 18.40 2.08
C SER A 274 -23.18 18.78 3.22
N GLY A 275 -23.65 19.70 4.07
CA GLY A 275 -22.89 20.18 5.22
C GLY A 275 -21.72 21.11 4.88
N THR A 276 -21.41 21.31 3.59
CA THR A 276 -20.33 22.21 3.16
C THR A 276 -20.79 23.67 3.09
N VAL A 277 -20.01 24.59 3.67
CA VAL A 277 -20.24 26.04 3.63
C VAL A 277 -19.03 26.82 3.10
N LEU A 278 -19.25 27.71 2.14
CA LEU A 278 -18.23 28.61 1.57
C LEU A 278 -18.66 30.06 1.72
N SER A 279 -18.15 30.77 2.73
CA SER A 279 -18.50 32.16 2.99
C SER A 279 -17.28 33.03 3.26
N ASN A 280 -17.39 34.33 2.99
CA ASN A 280 -16.29 35.31 3.09
C ASN A 280 -15.11 35.05 2.14
N GLN A 281 -15.36 34.36 1.04
CA GLN A 281 -14.32 33.95 0.10
C GLN A 281 -14.12 34.99 -0.99
N TYR A 282 -12.90 35.16 -1.50
CA TYR A 282 -12.71 35.93 -2.74
C TYR A 282 -13.40 35.20 -3.90
N THR A 283 -12.98 33.99 -4.23
CA THR A 283 -13.74 33.08 -5.11
C THR A 283 -14.13 31.82 -4.35
N SER A 284 -15.41 31.44 -4.34
CA SER A 284 -15.84 30.21 -3.67
C SER A 284 -15.47 28.96 -4.48
N VAL A 285 -15.83 28.93 -5.77
CA VAL A 285 -15.55 27.78 -6.65
C VAL A 285 -15.01 28.28 -7.99
N TYR A 286 -13.81 27.84 -8.35
CA TYR A 286 -13.13 28.16 -9.61
C TYR A 286 -12.86 26.89 -10.40
N ILE A 287 -13.42 26.78 -11.61
CA ILE A 287 -13.30 25.59 -12.45
C ILE A 287 -12.72 25.98 -13.81
N GLN A 288 -11.65 25.30 -14.24
CA GLN A 288 -11.04 25.55 -15.54
C GLN A 288 -10.67 24.31 -16.35
N TYR A 289 -10.35 24.52 -17.63
CA TYR A 289 -9.71 23.52 -18.51
C TYR A 289 -10.44 22.17 -18.57
N GLY A 290 -11.73 22.20 -18.91
CA GLY A 290 -12.57 21.02 -19.09
C GLY A 290 -13.04 20.35 -17.79
N SER A 291 -12.61 20.87 -16.63
CA SER A 291 -13.05 20.40 -15.32
C SER A 291 -14.52 20.67 -15.06
N GLN A 292 -15.08 19.96 -14.07
CA GLN A 292 -16.49 20.05 -13.73
C GLN A 292 -16.70 20.19 -12.22
N ALA A 293 -17.64 21.04 -11.81
CA ALA A 293 -18.16 21.09 -10.44
C ALA A 293 -19.62 20.66 -10.39
N LEU A 294 -19.95 19.83 -9.40
CA LEU A 294 -21.31 19.38 -9.11
C LEU A 294 -21.68 19.83 -7.69
N LEU A 295 -22.50 20.86 -7.55
CA LEU A 295 -22.93 21.38 -6.25
C LEU A 295 -24.28 20.78 -5.88
N GLY A 296 -24.34 20.06 -4.76
CA GLY A 296 -25.56 19.41 -4.28
C GLY A 296 -26.40 20.31 -3.37
N SER A 297 -26.01 20.40 -2.10
CA SER A 297 -26.71 21.15 -1.04
C SER A 297 -25.78 22.10 -0.27
N THR A 298 -24.79 22.61 -0.98
CA THR A 298 -23.79 23.55 -0.50
C THR A 298 -24.40 24.91 -0.15
N LYS A 299 -23.89 25.55 0.91
CA LYS A 299 -24.28 26.93 1.26
C LYS A 299 -23.11 27.89 1.17
N GLY A 300 -23.39 29.17 0.97
CA GLY A 300 -22.35 30.19 1.01
C GLY A 300 -22.88 31.61 0.93
N SER A 301 -22.13 32.55 1.49
CA SER A 301 -22.54 33.94 1.59
C SER A 301 -21.36 34.91 1.73
N ALA A 302 -21.62 36.18 1.45
CA ALA A 302 -20.63 37.27 1.61
C ALA A 302 -19.31 37.06 0.84
N ASN A 303 -19.38 36.29 -0.26
CA ASN A 303 -18.27 36.05 -1.18
C ASN A 303 -18.16 37.18 -2.21
N THR A 304 -16.96 37.43 -2.75
CA THR A 304 -16.80 38.37 -3.87
C THR A 304 -17.31 37.74 -5.15
N ILE A 305 -16.86 36.52 -5.48
CA ILE A 305 -17.29 35.72 -6.62
C ILE A 305 -17.79 34.36 -6.14
N GLY A 306 -19.00 33.98 -6.53
CA GLY A 306 -19.58 32.67 -6.19
C GLY A 306 -18.98 31.56 -7.02
N TYR A 307 -19.17 31.64 -8.34
CA TYR A 307 -18.76 30.62 -9.29
C TYR A 307 -17.99 31.22 -10.45
N VAL A 308 -16.82 30.66 -10.75
CA VAL A 308 -16.08 30.92 -11.97
C VAL A 308 -16.01 29.65 -12.81
N ALA A 309 -16.43 29.74 -14.06
CA ALA A 309 -16.25 28.70 -15.06
C ALA A 309 -15.38 29.25 -16.19
N ASP A 310 -14.14 28.76 -16.30
CA ASP A 310 -13.12 29.20 -17.24
C ASP A 310 -12.72 28.07 -18.20
N GLY A 311 -13.51 27.87 -19.26
CA GLY A 311 -13.41 26.68 -20.10
C GLY A 311 -13.78 25.38 -19.37
N GLY A 312 -14.48 25.46 -18.24
CA GLY A 312 -15.04 24.34 -17.47
C GLY A 312 -16.55 24.44 -17.28
N THR A 313 -17.15 23.55 -16.49
CA THR A 313 -18.60 23.56 -16.21
C THR A 313 -18.92 23.49 -14.73
N VAL A 314 -19.74 24.41 -14.24
CA VAL A 314 -20.33 24.36 -12.90
C VAL A 314 -21.79 23.98 -13.03
N ARG A 315 -22.24 22.91 -12.35
CA ARG A 315 -23.64 22.51 -12.27
C ARG A 315 -24.14 22.72 -10.85
N ILE A 316 -25.14 23.57 -10.70
CA ILE A 316 -25.73 23.97 -9.43
C ILE A 316 -27.01 23.16 -9.21
N GLY A 317 -27.02 22.32 -8.18
CA GLY A 317 -28.20 21.59 -7.75
C GLY A 317 -29.22 22.50 -7.08
N SER A 318 -30.50 22.11 -7.15
CA SER A 318 -31.63 22.91 -6.65
C SER A 318 -31.58 23.24 -5.15
N SER A 319 -30.80 22.50 -4.37
CA SER A 319 -30.63 22.71 -2.93
C SER A 319 -29.38 23.53 -2.57
N ALA A 320 -28.55 23.88 -3.56
CA ALA A 320 -27.39 24.74 -3.34
C ALA A 320 -27.84 26.20 -3.21
N SER A 321 -27.26 26.92 -2.25
CA SER A 321 -27.60 28.32 -1.97
C SER A 321 -26.33 29.12 -1.73
N MET A 322 -25.88 29.83 -2.76
CA MET A 322 -24.69 30.66 -2.73
C MET A 322 -25.08 32.12 -2.99
N THR A 323 -24.58 33.04 -2.18
CA THR A 323 -24.67 34.48 -2.45
C THR A 323 -23.27 35.10 -2.55
N ALA A 324 -23.11 35.99 -3.51
CA ALA A 324 -21.86 36.70 -3.77
C ALA A 324 -22.15 38.04 -4.45
N THR A 325 -21.19 38.98 -4.42
CA THR A 325 -21.29 40.23 -5.20
C THR A 325 -21.41 39.94 -6.70
N THR A 326 -20.61 38.99 -7.20
CA THR A 326 -20.74 38.43 -8.55
C THR A 326 -21.03 36.94 -8.41
N LEU A 327 -22.29 36.53 -8.58
CA LEU A 327 -22.66 35.14 -8.36
C LEU A 327 -22.03 34.19 -9.39
N LYS A 328 -22.06 34.58 -10.67
CA LYS A 328 -21.58 33.75 -11.79
C LYS A 328 -20.62 34.56 -12.65
N GLN A 329 -19.52 33.93 -13.04
CA GLN A 329 -18.56 34.47 -13.99
C GLN A 329 -18.15 33.37 -14.98
N GLU A 330 -18.44 33.60 -16.26
CA GLU A 330 -18.16 32.67 -17.36
C GLU A 330 -17.03 33.25 -18.22
N LYS A 331 -16.01 32.45 -18.51
CA LYS A 331 -14.82 32.81 -19.30
C LYS A 331 -14.46 31.68 -20.25
N ASN A 332 -13.87 32.01 -21.41
CA ASN A 332 -13.32 31.04 -22.36
C ASN A 332 -14.28 29.88 -22.71
N GLY A 333 -15.58 30.18 -22.84
CA GLY A 333 -16.63 29.20 -23.14
C GLY A 333 -17.07 28.32 -21.97
N GLY A 334 -16.60 28.60 -20.74
CA GLY A 334 -17.08 27.95 -19.53
C GLY A 334 -18.53 28.29 -19.21
N GLN A 335 -19.23 27.39 -18.52
CA GLN A 335 -20.67 27.50 -18.26
C GLN A 335 -21.02 27.28 -16.78
N VAL A 336 -21.93 28.10 -16.26
CA VAL A 336 -22.51 27.96 -14.92
C VAL A 336 -24.01 27.67 -15.02
N LEU A 337 -24.36 26.38 -14.96
CA LEU A 337 -25.69 25.84 -15.16
C LEU A 337 -26.43 25.66 -13.83
N GLY A 338 -27.68 26.09 -13.78
CA GLY A 338 -28.58 25.97 -12.61
C GLY A 338 -29.08 27.30 -12.09
#